data_AF-A0A0K9HAU1-F1
#
_entry.id   AF-A0A0K9HAU1-F1
#
_cell.length_a   1.000
_cell.length_b   1.000
_cell.length_c   1.000
_cell.angle_alpha   90.00
_cell.angle_beta   90.00
_cell.angle_gamma   90.00
#
_symmetry.space_group_name_H-M   'P 1'
#
loop_
_entity.id
_entity.type
_entity.pdbx_description
1 polymer ?
#
loop_
_entity_poly.entity_id
_entity_poly.type
_entity_poly.pdbx_seq_one_letter_code
_entity_poly.pdbx_strand_id
1 'polypeptide(L)'
;MLQLKEWEQQLGRLLQEFQQQARLRKGQTVVIGCSTSEIAGEKIGTAGTLEIAEMVYRQLQTFADEHGLHLAFQCCEHLNRALVVDREQIQQMQLEEVAVVPVRQAGGSMAAYAFNQKKDSAVVEFIKADAGIDIGDTFIGMHLKHVAVPLRTSVKEVGYAHVTMATTRPKLIGGARAVYEKTNVNEKCSG
;
A
#
# COMPACT_ATOMS: atom_id res chain seq x y z
N MET A 1 -18.30 -16.40 -7.84
CA MET A 1 -17.84 -16.09 -9.23
C MET A 1 -18.26 -14.70 -9.72
N LEU A 2 -19.54 -14.29 -9.64
CA LEU A 2 -19.97 -12.95 -10.07
C LEU A 2 -19.42 -11.81 -9.19
N GLN A 3 -19.42 -11.97 -7.86
CA GLN A 3 -18.93 -10.95 -6.92
C GLN A 3 -17.42 -10.69 -7.02
N LEU A 4 -16.60 -11.74 -7.18
CA LEU A 4 -15.15 -11.60 -7.27
C LEU A 4 -14.73 -10.78 -8.50
N LYS A 5 -15.45 -10.92 -9.62
CA LYS A 5 -15.22 -10.14 -10.85
C LYS A 5 -15.58 -8.66 -10.66
N GLU A 6 -16.63 -8.37 -9.91
CA GLU A 6 -16.99 -7.00 -9.55
C GLU A 6 -15.92 -6.35 -8.65
N TRP A 7 -15.46 -7.06 -7.62
CA TRP A 7 -14.40 -6.58 -6.73
C TRP A 7 -13.08 -6.37 -7.46
N GLU A 8 -12.76 -7.24 -8.42
CA GLU A 8 -11.62 -7.06 -9.31
C GLU A 8 -11.73 -5.77 -10.16
N GLN A 9 -12.92 -5.47 -10.69
CA GLN A 9 -13.17 -4.23 -11.45
C GLN A 9 -13.07 -2.99 -10.55
N GLN A 10 -13.60 -3.06 -9.32
CA GLN A 10 -13.50 -1.98 -8.33
C GLN A 10 -12.03 -1.70 -8.00
N LEU A 11 -11.25 -2.74 -7.69
CA LEU A 11 -9.83 -2.62 -7.38
C LEU A 11 -9.04 -2.10 -8.59
N GLY A 12 -9.29 -2.62 -9.80
CA GLY A 12 -8.62 -2.15 -11.01
C GLY A 12 -8.87 -0.65 -11.27
N ARG A 13 -10.12 -0.19 -11.12
CA ARG A 13 -10.46 1.24 -11.24
C ARG A 13 -9.78 2.08 -10.16
N LEU A 14 -9.77 1.59 -8.92
CA LEU A 14 -9.11 2.25 -7.81
C LEU A 14 -7.62 2.43 -8.08
N LEU A 15 -6.93 1.40 -8.56
CA LEU A 15 -5.50 1.43 -8.89
C LEU A 15 -5.18 2.39 -10.03
N GLN A 16 -6.03 2.42 -11.06
CA GLN A 16 -5.90 3.37 -12.17
C GLN A 16 -5.97 4.83 -11.68
N GLU A 17 -7.01 5.17 -10.90
CA GLU A 17 -7.20 6.51 -10.38
C GLU A 17 -6.14 6.88 -9.33
N PHE A 18 -5.69 5.90 -8.53
CA PHE A 18 -4.59 6.05 -7.60
C PHE A 18 -3.32 6.49 -8.30
N GLN A 19 -2.91 5.81 -9.39
CA GLN A 19 -1.70 6.18 -10.11
C GLN A 19 -1.81 7.56 -10.80
N GLN A 20 -2.97 7.91 -11.34
CA GLN A 20 -3.20 9.22 -11.95
C GLN A 20 -2.95 10.38 -10.95
N GLN A 21 -3.33 10.19 -9.68
CA GLN A 21 -3.17 11.19 -8.64
C GLN A 21 -1.82 11.11 -7.93
N ALA A 22 -1.39 9.91 -7.54
CA ALA A 22 -0.15 9.67 -6.80
C ALA A 22 1.09 9.93 -7.66
N ARG A 23 0.98 9.73 -8.98
CA ARG A 23 2.06 9.88 -9.96
C ARG A 23 3.33 9.12 -9.53
N LEU A 24 3.15 7.85 -9.14
CA LEU A 24 4.24 7.03 -8.66
C LEU A 24 5.25 6.77 -9.77
N ARG A 25 6.50 6.64 -9.36
CA ARG A 25 7.66 6.44 -10.23
C ARG A 25 8.28 5.08 -9.95
N LYS A 26 8.94 4.53 -10.97
CA LYS A 26 9.72 3.31 -10.85
C LYS A 26 10.68 3.36 -9.65
N GLY A 27 10.73 2.27 -8.89
CA GLY A 27 11.53 2.10 -7.68
C GLY A 27 10.89 2.63 -6.40
N GLN A 28 9.70 3.24 -6.46
CA GLN A 28 8.98 3.64 -5.26
C GLN A 28 8.28 2.44 -4.60
N THR A 29 8.12 2.53 -3.27
CA THR A 29 7.48 1.47 -2.48
C THR A 29 6.05 1.86 -2.09
N VAL A 30 5.11 0.95 -2.30
CA VAL A 30 3.71 1.07 -1.89
C VAL A 30 3.42 0.07 -0.77
N VAL A 31 3.00 0.58 0.39
CA VAL A 31 2.53 -0.26 1.49
C VAL A 31 1.06 -0.64 1.30
N ILE A 32 0.74 -1.91 1.50
CA ILE A 32 -0.60 -2.47 1.35
C ILE A 32 -1.07 -2.99 2.71
N GLY A 33 -2.10 -2.36 3.24
CA GLY A 33 -2.92 -2.89 4.33
C GLY A 33 -4.19 -3.50 3.73
N CYS A 34 -4.55 -4.72 4.12
CA CYS A 34 -5.71 -5.39 3.53
C CYS A 34 -6.33 -6.41 4.47
N SER A 35 -7.62 -6.22 4.76
CA SER A 35 -8.45 -7.18 5.47
C SER A 35 -9.37 -7.91 4.48
N THR A 36 -9.02 -9.16 4.17
CA THR A 36 -9.83 -9.99 3.26
C THR A 36 -11.21 -10.34 3.83
N SER A 37 -11.36 -10.34 5.15
CA SER A 37 -12.67 -10.55 5.79
C SER A 37 -13.57 -9.31 5.63
N GLU A 38 -13.00 -8.10 5.73
CA GLU A 38 -13.76 -6.87 5.47
C GLU A 38 -14.17 -6.79 4.00
N ILE A 39 -13.32 -7.20 3.05
CA ILE A 39 -13.71 -7.25 1.62
C ILE A 39 -14.87 -8.22 1.42
N ALA A 40 -14.83 -9.37 2.11
CA ALA A 40 -15.83 -10.42 1.99
C ALA A 40 -17.18 -10.08 2.64
N GLY A 41 -17.16 -9.33 3.75
CA GLY A 41 -18.31 -9.14 4.64
C GLY A 41 -18.72 -10.41 5.40
N GLU A 42 -19.89 -10.39 6.03
CA GLU A 42 -20.35 -11.43 6.97
C GLU A 42 -20.68 -12.81 6.36
N LYS A 43 -20.63 -12.97 5.03
CA LYS A 43 -21.28 -14.10 4.33
C LYS A 43 -20.34 -15.16 3.77
N ILE A 44 -19.03 -15.08 4.02
CA ILE A 44 -18.03 -15.94 3.36
C ILE A 44 -17.14 -16.65 4.37
N GLY A 45 -17.02 -17.97 4.23
CA GLY A 45 -16.12 -18.80 5.05
C GLY A 45 -14.65 -18.70 4.65
N THR A 46 -13.81 -19.41 5.39
CA THR A 46 -12.34 -19.45 5.27
C THR A 46 -11.82 -19.63 3.83
N ALA A 47 -12.47 -20.45 3.00
CA ALA A 47 -12.03 -20.66 1.61
C ALA A 47 -12.12 -19.37 0.76
N GLY A 48 -13.20 -18.60 0.88
CA GLY A 48 -13.40 -17.42 0.04
C GLY A 48 -12.45 -16.26 0.37
N THR A 49 -11.95 -16.16 1.60
CA THR A 49 -10.94 -15.14 1.91
C THR A 49 -9.60 -15.41 1.23
N LEU A 50 -9.29 -16.67 0.89
CA LEU A 50 -8.07 -17.01 0.15
C LEU A 50 -8.20 -16.60 -1.32
N GLU A 51 -9.35 -16.87 -1.94
CA GLU A 51 -9.67 -16.42 -3.31
C GLU A 51 -9.62 -14.89 -3.41
N ILE A 52 -10.08 -14.18 -2.36
CA ILE A 52 -9.96 -12.73 -2.27
C ILE A 52 -8.50 -12.30 -2.16
N ALA A 53 -7.71 -12.93 -1.29
CA ALA A 53 -6.27 -12.63 -1.16
C ALA A 53 -5.54 -12.80 -2.50
N GLU A 54 -5.84 -13.88 -3.22
CA GLU A 54 -5.30 -14.16 -4.55
C GLU A 54 -5.68 -13.09 -5.58
N MET A 55 -6.97 -12.73 -5.65
CA MET A 55 -7.45 -11.70 -6.57
C MET A 55 -6.78 -10.35 -6.28
N VAL A 56 -6.75 -9.93 -5.01
CA VAL A 56 -6.13 -8.67 -4.59
C VAL A 56 -4.63 -8.68 -4.88
N TYR A 57 -3.92 -9.75 -4.52
CA TYR A 57 -2.49 -9.89 -4.80
C TYR A 57 -2.20 -9.76 -6.30
N ARG A 58 -2.95 -10.49 -7.14
CA ARG A 58 -2.73 -10.50 -8.60
C ARG A 58 -2.92 -9.11 -9.20
N GLN A 59 -3.97 -8.39 -8.81
CA GLN A 59 -4.23 -7.03 -9.29
C GLN A 59 -3.13 -6.06 -8.84
N LEU A 60 -2.72 -6.12 -7.57
CA LEU A 60 -1.64 -5.28 -7.05
C LEU A 60 -0.29 -5.58 -7.69
N GLN A 61 0.05 -6.86 -7.88
CA GLN A 61 1.31 -7.27 -8.50
C GLN A 61 1.35 -6.82 -9.97
N THR A 62 0.25 -6.99 -10.71
CA THR A 62 0.16 -6.53 -12.12
C THR A 62 0.38 -5.02 -12.19
N PHE A 63 -0.26 -4.26 -11.29
CA PHE A 63 -0.08 -2.81 -11.18
C PHE A 63 1.36 -2.41 -10.83
N ALA A 64 1.98 -3.13 -9.88
CA ALA A 64 3.36 -2.89 -9.48
C ALA A 64 4.33 -3.17 -10.63
N ASP A 65 4.14 -4.26 -11.37
CA ASP A 65 4.98 -4.63 -12.51
C ASP A 65 4.87 -3.59 -13.64
N GLU A 66 3.65 -3.13 -13.95
CA GLU A 66 3.40 -2.10 -14.98
C GLU A 66 4.14 -0.78 -14.69
N HIS A 67 4.22 -0.40 -13.42
CA HIS A 67 4.81 0.88 -13.00
C HIS A 67 6.23 0.75 -12.40
N GLY A 68 6.75 -0.47 -12.31
CA GLY A 68 8.04 -0.79 -11.70
C GLY A 68 8.11 -0.40 -10.22
N LEU A 69 7.06 -0.70 -9.46
CA LEU A 69 6.93 -0.38 -8.03
C LEU A 69 7.30 -1.60 -7.17
N HIS A 70 7.71 -1.34 -5.93
CA HIS A 70 7.84 -2.37 -4.91
C HIS A 70 6.60 -2.39 -4.02
N LEU A 71 6.18 -3.59 -3.61
CA LEU A 71 5.04 -3.78 -2.71
C LEU A 71 5.53 -4.24 -1.34
N ALA A 72 4.85 -3.80 -0.29
CA ALA A 72 5.05 -4.29 1.06
C ALA A 72 3.69 -4.60 1.69
N PHE A 73 3.46 -5.85 2.08
CA PHE A 73 2.16 -6.30 2.59
C PHE A 73 2.18 -6.34 4.12
N GLN A 74 1.39 -5.48 4.76
CA GLN A 74 1.28 -5.37 6.20
C GLN A 74 0.59 -6.61 6.79
N CYS A 75 1.20 -7.23 7.79
CA CYS A 75 0.57 -8.25 8.63
C CYS A 75 -0.45 -7.63 9.60
N CYS A 76 -1.35 -8.43 10.16
CA CYS A 76 -2.21 -7.96 11.25
C CYS A 76 -1.41 -7.65 12.54
N GLU A 77 -2.10 -7.09 13.53
CA GLU A 77 -1.55 -6.71 14.83
C GLU A 77 -0.91 -7.86 15.61
N HIS A 78 -1.30 -9.12 15.36
CA HIS A 78 -0.68 -10.29 15.98
C HIS A 78 0.81 -10.47 15.62
N LEU A 79 1.23 -9.93 14.47
CA LEU A 79 2.64 -9.86 14.06
C LEU A 79 3.16 -8.41 14.09
N ASN A 80 2.61 -7.59 14.98
CA ASN A 80 3.02 -6.20 15.20
C ASN A 80 3.01 -5.33 13.93
N ARG A 81 2.19 -5.68 12.94
CA ARG A 81 2.15 -5.00 11.64
C ARG A 81 3.47 -5.04 10.87
N ALA A 82 4.30 -6.05 11.14
CA ALA A 82 5.46 -6.37 10.32
C ALA A 82 5.04 -6.60 8.85
N LEU A 83 5.96 -6.43 7.91
CA LEU A 83 5.63 -6.39 6.49
C LEU A 83 6.33 -7.48 5.71
N VAL A 84 5.57 -8.15 4.85
CA VAL A 84 6.12 -9.05 3.84
C VAL A 84 6.64 -8.22 2.67
N VAL A 85 7.90 -8.42 2.31
CA VAL A 85 8.60 -7.75 1.21
C VAL A 85 9.42 -8.76 0.41
N ASP A 86 9.86 -8.37 -0.78
CA ASP A 86 10.92 -9.10 -1.47
C ASP A 86 12.24 -8.90 -0.71
N ARG A 87 13.01 -9.95 -0.49
CA ARG A 87 14.28 -9.87 0.28
C ARG A 87 15.26 -8.86 -0.31
N GLU A 88 15.23 -8.59 -1.61
CA GLU A 88 16.05 -7.54 -2.25
C GLU A 88 15.78 -6.14 -1.69
N GLN A 89 14.56 -5.84 -1.25
CA GLN A 89 14.19 -4.53 -0.70
C GLN A 89 14.90 -4.26 0.63
N ILE A 90 15.26 -5.30 1.38
CA ILE A 90 15.96 -5.17 2.68
C ILE A 90 17.27 -4.41 2.49
N GLN A 91 18.06 -4.77 1.49
CA GLN A 91 19.33 -4.10 1.22
C GLN A 91 19.13 -2.71 0.61
N GLN A 92 18.18 -2.58 -0.32
CA GLN A 92 17.90 -1.31 -1.01
C GLN A 92 17.41 -0.21 -0.06
N MET A 93 16.62 -0.58 0.95
CA MET A 93 15.97 0.35 1.88
C MET A 93 16.55 0.31 3.29
N GLN A 94 17.57 -0.52 3.55
CA GLN A 94 18.18 -0.73 4.88
C GLN A 94 17.14 -1.12 5.93
N LEU A 95 16.33 -2.14 5.62
CA LEU A 95 15.26 -2.63 6.49
C LEU A 95 15.81 -3.64 7.50
N GLU A 96 15.17 -3.72 8.66
CA GLU A 96 15.46 -4.75 9.66
C GLU A 96 14.58 -5.97 9.40
N GLU A 97 15.20 -7.11 9.06
CA GLU A 97 14.50 -8.38 8.90
C GLU A 97 14.11 -8.98 10.25
N VAL A 98 12.90 -9.51 10.36
CA VAL A 98 12.41 -10.23 11.53
C VAL A 98 12.02 -11.66 11.17
N ALA A 99 12.30 -12.59 12.09
CA ALA A 99 12.08 -14.00 11.86
C ALA A 99 10.63 -14.43 12.20
N VAL A 100 9.77 -14.50 11.19
CA VAL A 100 8.42 -15.07 11.31
C VAL A 100 7.92 -15.58 9.97
N VAL A 101 7.05 -16.60 10.00
CA VAL A 101 6.28 -17.04 8.83
C VAL A 101 4.83 -16.63 9.03
N PRO A 102 4.30 -15.65 8.28
CA PRO A 102 2.91 -15.24 8.39
C PRO A 102 1.99 -16.39 7.99
N VAL A 103 1.02 -16.69 8.86
CA VAL A 103 -0.06 -17.64 8.58
C VAL A 103 -1.39 -16.93 8.70
N ARG A 104 -2.45 -17.53 8.16
CA ARG A 104 -3.77 -16.90 8.15
C ARG A 104 -4.25 -16.50 9.56
N GLN A 105 -3.99 -17.34 10.56
CA GLN A 105 -4.38 -17.10 11.95
C GLN A 105 -3.48 -16.09 12.68
N ALA A 106 -2.27 -15.82 12.17
CA ALA A 106 -1.30 -14.91 12.76
C ALA A 106 -0.52 -14.24 11.63
N GLY A 107 -0.99 -13.07 11.21
CA GLY A 107 -0.50 -12.30 10.06
C GLY A 107 -1.62 -11.91 9.08
N GLY A 108 -2.67 -12.72 8.99
CA GLY A 108 -3.83 -12.48 8.13
C GLY A 108 -3.68 -13.09 6.73
N SER A 109 -4.80 -13.32 6.05
CA SER A 109 -4.82 -14.02 4.75
C SER A 109 -4.01 -13.32 3.66
N MET A 110 -4.02 -11.97 3.62
CA MET A 110 -3.29 -11.22 2.60
C MET A 110 -1.77 -11.38 2.73
N ALA A 111 -1.22 -11.11 3.92
CA ALA A 111 0.22 -11.22 4.15
C ALA A 111 0.71 -12.67 4.04
N ALA A 112 -0.06 -13.63 4.58
CA ALA A 112 0.24 -15.05 4.42
C ALA A 112 0.24 -15.48 2.94
N TYR A 113 -0.72 -15.00 2.14
CA TYR A 113 -0.72 -15.24 0.70
C TYR A 113 0.53 -14.65 0.05
N ALA A 114 0.77 -13.35 0.23
CA ALA A 114 1.92 -12.65 -0.35
C ALA A 114 3.26 -13.32 -0.03
N PHE A 115 3.46 -13.77 1.21
CA PHE A 115 4.69 -14.45 1.63
C PHE A 115 4.97 -15.72 0.83
N ASN A 116 3.93 -16.46 0.46
CA ASN A 116 4.04 -17.71 -0.28
C ASN A 116 4.14 -17.54 -1.81
N GLN A 117 3.89 -16.33 -2.35
CA GLN A 117 3.91 -16.11 -3.80
C GLN A 117 5.32 -16.05 -4.39
N LYS A 118 6.32 -15.67 -3.58
CA LYS A 118 7.71 -15.59 -4.01
C LYS A 118 8.58 -16.48 -3.15
N LYS A 119 9.57 -17.10 -3.81
CA LYS A 119 10.54 -17.99 -3.16
C LYS A 119 11.41 -17.25 -2.14
N ASP A 120 11.66 -15.97 -2.38
CA ASP A 120 12.57 -15.15 -1.58
C ASP A 120 11.84 -13.96 -0.91
N SER A 121 10.68 -14.26 -0.32
CA SER A 121 9.99 -13.34 0.56
C SER A 121 10.70 -13.25 1.91
N ALA A 122 10.64 -12.08 2.54
CA ALA A 122 11.12 -11.85 3.89
C ALA A 122 10.10 -11.01 4.67
N VAL A 123 10.20 -11.02 6.00
CA VAL A 123 9.39 -10.16 6.87
C VAL A 123 10.29 -9.11 7.50
N VAL A 124 9.86 -7.86 7.47
CA VAL A 124 10.60 -6.73 8.06
C VAL A 124 9.78 -6.06 9.16
N GLU A 125 10.47 -5.49 10.14
CA GLU A 125 9.83 -4.84 11.29
C GLU A 125 9.04 -3.59 10.87
N PHE A 126 9.62 -2.77 9.98
CA PHE A 126 9.08 -1.48 9.64
C PHE A 126 9.58 -0.99 8.28
N ILE A 127 8.79 -0.15 7.59
CA ILE A 127 9.22 0.55 6.38
C ILE A 127 8.81 2.03 6.39
N LYS A 128 9.45 2.82 5.53
CA LYS A 128 9.03 4.17 5.15
C LYS A 128 8.67 4.17 3.66
N ALA A 129 7.40 3.91 3.34
CA ALA A 129 6.86 3.83 1.99
C ALA A 129 6.56 5.21 1.38
N ASP A 130 6.57 5.26 0.05
CA ASP A 130 6.28 6.47 -0.73
C ASP A 130 4.78 6.73 -0.88
N ALA A 131 3.98 5.67 -0.81
CA ALA A 131 2.53 5.71 -0.86
C ALA A 131 1.94 4.45 -0.21
N GLY A 132 0.62 4.38 -0.09
CA GLY A 132 -0.02 3.17 0.36
C GLY A 132 -1.52 3.14 0.13
N ILE A 133 -2.05 1.92 0.19
CA ILE A 133 -3.45 1.56 0.02
C ILE A 133 -3.85 0.72 1.23
N ASP A 134 -4.93 1.12 1.90
CA ASP A 134 -5.49 0.43 3.05
C ASP A 134 -6.92 0.01 2.74
N ILE A 135 -7.15 -1.30 2.66
CA ILE A 135 -8.42 -1.92 2.31
C ILE A 135 -8.97 -2.60 3.57
N GLY A 136 -10.01 -2.01 4.17
CA GLY A 136 -10.65 -2.50 5.39
C GLY A 136 -10.03 -1.95 6.66
N ASP A 137 -9.64 -0.67 6.64
CA ASP A 137 -9.24 0.13 7.80
C ASP A 137 -8.19 -0.55 8.71
N THR A 138 -7.19 -1.16 8.09
CA THR A 138 -6.11 -1.83 8.81
C THR A 138 -5.10 -0.84 9.38
N PHE A 139 -5.14 0.43 8.97
CA PHE A 139 -4.22 1.51 9.31
C PHE A 139 -2.78 1.23 8.88
N ILE A 140 -2.32 1.98 7.86
CA ILE A 140 -0.96 1.90 7.30
C ILE A 140 -0.11 3.17 7.54
N GLY A 141 -0.68 4.17 8.22
CA GLY A 141 -0.08 5.50 8.33
C GLY A 141 1.27 5.52 9.03
N MET A 142 1.53 4.55 9.93
CA MET A 142 2.83 4.38 10.57
C MET A 142 3.94 4.10 9.57
N HIS A 143 3.64 3.47 8.43
CA HIS A 143 4.62 3.06 7.43
C HIS A 143 4.85 4.10 6.33
N LEU A 144 4.14 5.24 6.33
CA LEU A 144 4.29 6.25 5.29
C LEU A 144 5.43 7.23 5.62
N LYS A 145 6.20 7.63 4.60
CA LYS A 145 7.12 8.76 4.70
C LYS A 145 6.34 10.02 5.10
N HIS A 146 7.01 10.91 5.83
CA HIS A 146 6.46 12.23 6.10
C HIS A 146 6.69 13.12 4.86
N VAL A 147 5.70 13.84 4.35
CA VAL A 147 4.34 14.06 4.87
C VAL A 147 3.31 13.25 4.06
N ALA A 148 2.51 12.42 4.73
CA ALA A 148 1.42 11.70 4.09
C ALA A 148 0.33 12.66 3.60
N VAL A 149 -0.19 12.43 2.41
CA VAL A 149 -1.24 13.21 1.75
C VAL A 149 -2.33 12.23 1.30
N PRO A 150 -3.54 12.31 1.88
CA PRO A 150 -4.62 11.41 1.50
C PRO A 150 -5.06 11.67 0.06
N LEU A 151 -5.35 10.60 -0.66
CA LEU A 151 -5.92 10.63 -2.00
C LEU A 151 -7.40 10.22 -1.95
N ARG A 152 -8.16 10.63 -2.98
CA ARG A 152 -9.60 10.37 -3.08
C ARG A 152 -9.93 9.88 -4.47
N THR A 153 -10.43 8.66 -4.57
CA THR A 153 -10.91 8.05 -5.81
C THR A 153 -12.43 8.02 -5.86
N SER A 154 -12.98 7.75 -7.04
CA SER A 154 -14.42 7.50 -7.22
C SER A 154 -14.86 6.20 -6.52
N VAL A 155 -13.94 5.24 -6.41
CA VAL A 155 -14.11 4.00 -5.65
C VAL A 155 -13.83 4.27 -4.17
N LYS A 156 -14.83 4.01 -3.31
CA LYS A 156 -14.72 4.16 -1.85
C LYS A 156 -14.56 2.83 -1.12
N GLU A 157 -14.95 1.74 -1.78
CA GLU A 157 -15.02 0.41 -1.22
C GLU A 157 -14.57 -0.62 -2.26
N VAL A 158 -13.94 -1.70 -1.81
CA VAL A 158 -13.69 -2.91 -2.59
C VAL A 158 -14.38 -4.05 -1.87
N GLY A 159 -15.39 -4.64 -2.52
CA GLY A 159 -16.36 -5.46 -1.80
C GLY A 159 -17.06 -4.65 -0.73
N TYR A 160 -16.99 -5.10 0.52
CA TYR A 160 -17.54 -4.38 1.67
C TYR A 160 -16.48 -3.59 2.45
N ALA A 161 -15.21 -3.66 2.06
CA ALA A 161 -14.13 -2.98 2.75
C ALA A 161 -14.01 -1.52 2.28
N HIS A 162 -14.07 -0.58 3.22
CA HIS A 162 -13.68 0.80 2.98
C HIS A 162 -12.22 0.88 2.53
N VAL A 163 -11.91 1.77 1.59
CA VAL A 163 -10.55 1.96 1.08
C VAL A 163 -10.07 3.37 1.34
N THR A 164 -8.89 3.48 1.97
CA THR A 164 -8.13 4.72 2.05
C THR A 164 -6.81 4.59 1.31
N MET A 165 -6.33 5.72 0.78
CA MET A 165 -5.07 5.79 0.07
C MET A 165 -4.35 7.07 0.43
N ALA A 166 -3.03 7.02 0.37
CA ALA A 166 -2.20 8.19 0.54
C ALA A 166 -0.95 8.08 -0.33
N THR A 167 -0.48 9.23 -0.81
CA THR A 167 0.89 9.41 -1.28
C THR A 167 1.68 10.20 -0.24
N THR A 168 2.95 10.46 -0.49
CA THR A 168 3.79 11.28 0.38
C THR A 168 4.41 12.43 -0.39
N ARG A 169 4.71 13.52 0.31
CA ARG A 169 5.41 14.68 -0.27
C ARG A 169 6.53 15.17 0.65
N PRO A 170 7.53 15.88 0.11
CA PRO A 170 8.51 16.57 0.92
C PRO A 170 7.87 17.55 1.91
N LYS A 171 8.51 17.71 3.06
CA LYS A 171 8.17 18.77 4.02
C LYS A 171 8.42 20.13 3.37
N LEU A 172 7.41 21.00 3.41
CA LEU A 172 7.61 22.42 3.10
C LEU A 172 8.21 23.05 4.35
N ILE A 173 9.39 23.63 4.20
CA ILE A 173 10.16 24.24 5.30
C ILE A 173 10.50 25.69 4.93
N GLY A 174 10.92 26.48 5.91
CA GLY A 174 11.30 27.88 5.73
C GLY A 174 10.34 28.87 6.39
N GLY A 175 10.84 30.08 6.67
CA GLY A 175 10.05 31.16 7.27
C GLY A 175 9.23 31.94 6.24
N ALA A 176 8.69 33.10 6.64
CA ALA A 176 7.74 33.89 5.86
C ALA A 176 8.19 34.33 4.44
N ARG A 177 9.47 34.21 4.10
CA ARG A 177 10.05 34.58 2.80
C ARG A 177 10.32 33.38 1.89
N ALA A 178 9.99 32.16 2.32
CA ALA A 178 10.22 30.97 1.52
C ALA A 178 9.29 30.94 0.30
N VAL A 179 9.85 30.49 -0.83
CA VAL A 179 9.15 30.35 -2.11
C VAL A 179 9.27 28.89 -2.54
N TYR A 180 8.15 28.30 -2.98
CA TYR A 180 8.04 26.86 -3.25
C TYR A 180 7.85 26.53 -4.74
N GLU A 181 7.73 27.55 -5.58
CA GLU A 181 7.65 27.45 -7.03
C GLU A 181 8.62 28.44 -7.68
N LYS A 182 9.35 28.02 -8.72
CA LYS A 182 10.32 28.87 -9.43
C LYS A 182 9.67 30.01 -10.25
N THR A 183 8.35 30.15 -10.20
CA THR A 183 7.55 31.14 -10.92
C THR A 183 7.59 32.54 -10.29
N ASN A 184 7.99 32.69 -9.02
CA ASN A 184 7.98 33.97 -8.29
C ASN A 184 9.38 34.55 -7.98
N VAL A 185 10.42 34.21 -8.75
CA VAL A 185 11.81 34.60 -8.43
C VAL A 185 12.17 36.03 -8.89
N ASN A 186 11.28 36.71 -9.65
CA ASN A 186 11.61 37.99 -10.30
C ASN A 186 10.73 39.19 -9.92
N GLU A 187 10.25 39.28 -8.68
CA GLU A 187 9.72 40.55 -8.16
C GLU A 187 10.32 40.87 -6.78
N LYS A 188 11.23 41.86 -6.78
CA LYS A 188 11.78 42.59 -5.63
C LYS A 188 12.89 41.89 -4.83
N CYS A 189 14.09 41.85 -5.42
CA CYS A 189 15.27 42.30 -4.68
C CYS A 189 15.26 43.83 -4.70
N SER A 190 14.80 44.46 -3.63
CA SER A 190 14.93 45.90 -3.44
C SER A 190 15.43 46.18 -2.02
N GLY A 191 16.63 46.75 -1.95
CA GLY A 191 17.12 47.64 -0.89
C GLY A 191 17.51 46.96 0.40
#